data_AF-A0A3D3RSB2-F1
#
_entry.id   AF-A0A3D3RSB2-F1
#
_cell.length_a   1.000
_cell.length_b   1.000
_cell.length_c   1.000
_cell.angle_alpha   90.00
_cell.angle_beta   90.00
_cell.angle_gamma   90.00
#
_symmetry.space_group_name_H-M   'P 1'
#
loop_
_entity.id
_entity.type
_entity.pdbx_description
1 polymer ?
#
loop_
_entity_poly.entity_id
_entity_poly.type
_entity_poly.pdbx_seq_one_letter_code
_entity_poly.pdbx_strand_id
1 'polypeptide(L)'
;MRILLLCHRFNSLSQRFYCELSERGHEVSVELDVHPELTIEAVELYKPDLIIAPFLKRKIPKEVWEKHLTLVVHPGPPGDRGPNALDWAILKGEKEWGVCILSA
;
A
#
# COMPACT_ATOMS: atom_id res chain seq x y z
N MET A 1 2.19 -16.27 5.75
CA MET A 1 3.16 -15.16 5.56
C MET A 1 2.87 -14.09 6.59
N ARG A 2 3.90 -13.32 6.93
CA ARG A 2 3.84 -12.14 7.79
C ARG A 2 3.76 -10.91 6.89
N ILE A 3 2.63 -10.22 6.90
CA ILE A 3 2.32 -9.14 5.96
C ILE A 3 2.17 -7.84 6.75
N LEU A 4 2.90 -6.81 6.36
CA LEU A 4 2.74 -5.47 6.90
C LEU A 4 1.87 -4.63 5.95
N LEU A 5 0.73 -4.15 6.45
CA LEU A 5 -0.05 -3.12 5.78
C LEU A 5 0.45 -1.75 6.18
N LEU A 6 1.06 -1.02 5.24
CA LEU A 6 1.52 0.35 5.44
C LEU A 6 0.49 1.33 4.89
N CYS A 7 -0.21 2.06 5.76
CA CYS A 7 -1.29 2.94 5.31
C CYS A 7 -1.35 4.27 6.06
N HIS A 8 -1.68 5.37 5.38
CA HIS A 8 -1.83 6.67 6.04
C HIS A 8 -3.00 6.69 7.03
N ARG A 9 -4.05 5.93 6.73
CA ARG A 9 -5.15 5.59 7.64
C ARG A 9 -5.57 4.16 7.37
N PHE A 10 -6.04 3.47 8.41
CA PHE A 10 -6.67 2.17 8.29
C PHE A 10 -8.10 2.31 7.72
N ASN A 11 -8.17 2.71 6.45
CA ASN A 11 -9.42 3.01 5.74
C ASN A 11 -10.16 1.73 5.30
N SER A 12 -11.26 1.89 4.58
CA SER A 12 -12.07 0.77 4.09
C SER A 12 -11.29 -0.22 3.22
N LEU A 13 -10.38 0.25 2.36
CA LEU A 13 -9.55 -0.62 1.53
C LEU A 13 -8.51 -1.38 2.37
N SER A 14 -7.82 -0.69 3.30
CA SER A 14 -6.89 -1.33 4.22
C SER A 14 -7.58 -2.40 5.08
N GLN A 15 -8.79 -2.13 5.57
CA GLN A 15 -9.61 -3.08 6.32
C GLN A 15 -9.99 -4.29 5.46
N ARG A 16 -10.37 -4.08 4.20
CA ARG A 16 -10.68 -5.18 3.29
C ARG A 16 -9.45 -6.07 3.05
N PHE A 17 -8.27 -5.49 2.84
CA PHE A 17 -7.02 -6.25 2.76
C PHE A 17 -6.77 -7.04 4.05
N TYR A 18 -6.93 -6.42 5.20
CA TYR A 18 -6.73 -7.07 6.49
C TYR A 18 -7.63 -8.30 6.64
N CYS A 19 -8.94 -8.16 6.40
CA CYS A 19 -9.89 -9.29 6.47
C CYS A 19 -9.49 -10.41 5.52
N GLU A 20 -9.35 -10.12 4.22
CA GLU A 20 -9.10 -11.16 3.21
C GLU A 20 -7.77 -11.90 3.44
N LEU A 21 -6.73 -11.21 3.90
CA LEU A 21 -5.43 -11.83 4.17
C LEU A 21 -5.44 -12.62 5.47
N SER A 22 -6.01 -12.07 6.56
CA SER A 22 -6.06 -12.75 7.85
C SER A 22 -6.96 -14.00 7.81
N GLU A 23 -8.11 -13.92 7.13
CA GLU A 23 -9.03 -15.06 6.94
C GLU A 23 -8.40 -16.20 6.13
N ARG A 24 -7.40 -15.90 5.29
CA ARG A 24 -6.59 -16.90 4.56
C ARG A 24 -5.39 -17.42 5.36
N GLY A 25 -5.27 -17.07 6.64
CA GLY A 25 -4.24 -17.57 7.54
C GLY A 25 -2.90 -16.83 7.48
N HIS A 26 -2.87 -15.63 6.88
CA HIS A 26 -1.69 -14.76 6.96
C HIS A 26 -1.67 -14.00 8.30
N GLU A 27 -0.48 -13.78 8.85
CA GLU A 27 -0.29 -12.85 9.98
C GLU A 27 -0.24 -11.44 9.39
N VAL A 28 -1.14 -10.55 9.82
CA VAL A 28 -1.26 -9.20 9.26
C VAL A 28 -1.07 -8.18 10.37
N SER A 29 -0.03 -7.36 10.25
CA SER A 29 0.18 -6.17 11.07
C SER A 29 -0.14 -4.91 10.28
N VAL A 30 -0.44 -3.82 10.98
CA VAL A 30 -0.75 -2.52 10.37
C VAL A 30 0.18 -1.47 10.98
N GLU A 31 0.90 -0.74 10.12
CA GLU A 31 1.63 0.46 10.52
C GLU A 31 1.00 1.69 9.86
N LEU A 32 0.84 2.76 10.64
CA LEU A 32 0.33 4.01 10.12
C LEU A 32 1.49 4.84 9.54
N ASP A 33 1.33 5.29 8.30
CA ASP A 33 2.32 6.13 7.63
C ASP A 33 2.32 7.56 8.22
N VAL A 34 3.01 7.72 9.36
CA VAL A 34 3.12 8.96 10.16
C VAL A 34 4.47 9.66 9.97
N HIS A 35 5.58 8.91 10.02
CA HIS A 35 6.94 9.43 9.83
C HIS A 35 7.84 8.36 9.20
N PRO A 36 8.77 8.72 8.28
CA PRO A 36 9.69 7.76 7.65
C PRO A 36 10.44 6.86 8.63
N GLU A 37 10.93 7.43 9.74
CA GLU A 37 11.68 6.68 10.76
C GLU A 37 10.82 5.61 11.45
N LEU A 38 9.55 5.93 11.73
CA LEU A 38 8.60 4.98 12.33
C LEU A 38 8.30 3.82 11.35
N THR A 39 8.18 4.12 10.05
CA THR A 39 8.01 3.09 9.03
C THR A 39 9.22 2.15 8.98
N ILE A 40 10.45 2.69 9.05
CA ILE A 40 11.67 1.87 9.07
C ILE A 40 11.72 1.02 10.34
N GLU A 41 11.46 1.61 11.50
CA GLU A 41 11.43 0.91 12.78
C GLU A 41 10.40 -0.22 12.78
N ALA A 42 9.18 0.06 12.33
CA ALA A 42 8.10 -0.93 12.26
C ALA A 42 8.48 -2.12 11.36
N VAL A 43 9.16 -1.86 10.23
CA VAL A 43 9.64 -2.90 9.32
C VAL A 43 10.75 -3.73 9.95
N GLU A 44 11.71 -3.12 10.64
CA GLU A 44 12.82 -3.84 11.29
C GLU A 44 12.37 -4.64 12.53
N LEU A 45 11.37 -4.14 13.27
CA LEU A 45 10.74 -4.84 14.38
C LEU A 45 9.87 -6.00 13.89
N TYR A 46 9.00 -5.71 12.91
CA TYR A 46 8.06 -6.70 12.42
C TYR A 46 8.70 -7.71 11.47
N LYS A 47 9.73 -7.38 10.68
CA LYS A 47 10.37 -8.28 9.71
C LYS A 47 9.37 -9.00 8.79
N PRO A 48 8.57 -8.26 7.99
CA PRO A 48 7.54 -8.86 7.14
C PRO A 48 8.13 -9.68 6.00
N ASP A 49 7.42 -10.72 5.57
CA ASP A 49 7.68 -11.41 4.29
C ASP A 49 7.28 -10.53 3.09
N LEU A 50 6.28 -9.65 3.29
CA LEU A 50 5.69 -8.80 2.26
C LEU A 50 5.14 -7.51 2.89
N ILE A 51 5.35 -6.38 2.22
CA ILE A 51 4.71 -5.10 2.55
C ILE A 51 3.67 -4.78 1.47
N ILE A 52 2.44 -4.46 1.89
CA ILE A 52 1.39 -3.95 1.01
C ILE A 52 1.03 -2.55 1.48
N ALA A 53 1.04 -1.59 0.54
CA ALA A 53 0.69 -0.21 0.78
C ALA A 53 -0.65 0.12 0.08
N PRO A 54 -1.79 -0.14 0.73
CA PRO A 54 -3.11 0.04 0.11
C PRO A 54 -3.52 1.52 0.01
N PHE A 55 -2.93 2.41 0.82
CA PHE A 55 -3.23 3.83 0.82
C PHE A 55 -2.10 4.66 1.42
N LEU A 56 -1.37 5.40 0.59
CA LEU A 56 -0.25 6.26 1.02
C LEU A 56 -0.50 7.73 0.70
N LYS A 57 0.17 8.60 1.47
CA LYS A 57 0.28 10.03 1.15
C LYS A 57 1.72 10.50 0.96
N ARG A 58 2.71 9.69 1.32
CA ARG A 58 4.13 9.98 1.11
C ARG A 58 4.83 8.79 0.46
N LYS A 59 6.05 9.01 -0.01
CA LYS A 59 6.90 7.95 -0.56
C LYS A 59 7.38 7.03 0.57
N ILE A 60 7.43 5.73 0.29
CA ILE A 60 8.03 4.75 1.19
C ILE A 60 9.56 4.97 1.22
N PRO A 61 10.21 4.95 2.40
CA PRO A 61 11.66 5.09 2.50
C PRO A 61 12.40 4.02 1.68
N LYS A 62 13.55 4.38 1.11
CA LYS A 62 14.34 3.52 0.22
C LYS A 62 14.84 2.26 0.95
N GLU A 63 15.22 2.43 2.20
CA GLU A 63 15.70 1.42 3.13
C GLU A 63 14.67 0.29 3.36
N VAL A 64 13.38 0.59 3.13
CA VAL A 64 12.29 -0.39 3.28
C VAL A 64 12.15 -1.23 2.02
N TRP A 65 11.91 -0.59 0.86
CA TRP A 65 11.57 -1.32 -0.37
C TRP A 65 12.77 -1.94 -1.07
N GLU A 66 14.00 -1.50 -0.80
CA GLU A 66 15.20 -2.21 -1.26
C GLU A 66 15.42 -3.54 -0.51
N LYS A 67 14.93 -3.66 0.72
CA LYS A 67 15.14 -4.86 1.56
C LYS A 67 13.93 -5.80 1.57
N HIS A 68 12.72 -5.27 1.42
CA HIS A 68 11.48 -6.01 1.52
C HIS A 68 10.64 -5.80 0.27
N LEU A 69 10.11 -6.89 -0.29
CA LEU A 69 9.14 -6.78 -1.40
C LEU A 69 7.98 -5.90 -0.96
N THR A 70 7.79 -4.80 -1.68
CA THR A 70 6.83 -3.76 -1.31
C THR A 70 5.91 -3.47 -2.49
N LEU A 71 4.63 -3.77 -2.29
CA LEU A 71 3.58 -3.64 -3.29
C LEU A 71 2.69 -2.44 -3.00
N VAL A 72 2.57 -1.52 -3.95
CA VAL A 72 1.76 -0.30 -3.84
C VAL A 72 0.49 -0.47 -4.65
N VAL A 73 -0.67 -0.22 -4.03
CA VAL A 73 -1.95 -0.20 -4.73
C VAL A 73 -2.16 1.17 -5.35
N HIS A 74 -2.26 1.21 -6.67
CA HIS A 74 -2.53 2.42 -7.43
C HIS A 74 -3.95 2.40 -7.99
N PRO A 75 -4.78 3.43 -7.72
CA PRO A 75 -6.17 3.48 -8.21
C PRO A 75 -6.25 3.99 -9.66
N GLY A 76 -5.43 3.42 -10.53
CA GLY A 76 -5.38 3.67 -11.97
C GLY A 76 -4.87 2.45 -12.73
N PRO A 77 -5.13 2.36 -14.05
CA PRO A 77 -4.66 1.25 -14.88
C PRO A 77 -3.13 1.25 -15.04
N PRO A 78 -2.52 0.15 -15.55
CA PRO A 78 -1.09 0.10 -15.82
C PRO A 78 -0.61 1.27 -16.69
N GLY A 79 0.43 1.97 -16.21
CA GLY A 79 0.98 3.15 -16.88
C GLY A 79 0.45 4.48 -16.35
N ASP A 80 -0.70 4.50 -15.65
CA ASP A 80 -1.18 5.70 -14.95
C ASP A 80 -0.28 6.04 -13.74
N ARG A 81 -0.09 7.32 -13.47
CA ARG A 81 0.84 7.81 -12.43
C ARG A 81 0.31 9.05 -11.74
N GLY A 82 0.70 9.22 -10.48
CA GLY A 82 0.43 10.42 -9.70
C GLY A 82 -0.63 10.20 -8.61
N PRO A 83 -0.78 11.16 -7.69
CA PRO A 83 -1.54 10.97 -6.45
C PRO A 83 -3.07 11.09 -6.62
N ASN A 84 -3.56 11.55 -7.76
CA ASN A 84 -4.97 11.92 -8.00
C ASN A 84 -5.58 11.18 -9.20
N ALA A 85 -5.27 9.90 -9.35
CA ALA A 85 -5.68 9.09 -10.50
C ALA A 85 -7.20 9.11 -10.72
N LEU A 86 -7.99 8.86 -9.67
CA LEU A 86 -9.45 8.85 -9.75
C LEU A 86 -10.04 10.25 -10.04
N ASP A 87 -9.49 11.30 -9.42
CA ASP A 87 -9.92 12.67 -9.69
C ASP A 87 -9.78 13.00 -11.18
N TRP A 88 -8.62 12.67 -11.77
CA TRP A 88 -8.35 12.90 -13.19
C TRP A 88 -9.24 12.06 -14.10
N ALA A 89 -9.45 10.78 -13.78
CA ALA A 89 -10.32 9.90 -14.57
C ALA A 89 -11.75 10.45 -14.65
N ILE A 90 -12.28 10.91 -13.51
CA ILE A 90 -13.61 11.53 -13.42
C ILE A 90 -13.65 12.83 -14.21
N LEU A 91 -12.67 13.73 -14.01
CA LEU A 91 -12.63 15.03 -14.68
C LEU A 91 -12.51 14.91 -16.21
N LYS A 92 -11.80 13.89 -16.70
CA LYS A 92 -11.64 13.62 -18.14
C LYS A 92 -12.81 12.84 -18.73
N GLY A 93 -13.73 12.34 -17.90
CA GLY A 93 -14.88 11.56 -18.35
C GLY A 93 -14.50 10.20 -18.94
N GLU A 94 -13.43 9.59 -18.42
CA GLU A 94 -12.97 8.26 -18.84
C GLU A 94 -14.11 7.24 -18.72
N LYS A 95 -14.34 6.46 -19.78
CA LYS A 95 -15.46 5.49 -19.83
C LYS A 95 -15.14 4.16 -19.15
N GLU A 96 -13.87 3.82 -19.14
CA GLU A 96 -13.33 2.65 -18.47
C GLU A 96 -12.15 3.09 -17.61
N TRP A 97 -11.98 2.43 -16.48
CA TRP A 97 -10.86 2.68 -15.58
C TRP A 97 -10.36 1.38 -14.99
N GLY A 98 -9.32 1.45 -14.16
CA GLY A 98 -8.71 0.27 -13.58
C GLY A 98 -7.96 0.56 -12.30
N VAL A 99 -7.32 -0.49 -11.82
CA VAL A 99 -6.40 -0.46 -10.69
C VAL A 99 -5.18 -1.29 -11.07
N CYS A 100 -4.03 -0.96 -10.49
CA CYS A 100 -2.84 -1.79 -10.63
C CYS A 100 -2.09 -1.91 -9.31
N ILE A 101 -1.30 -2.98 -9.20
CA ILE A 101 -0.35 -3.18 -8.11
C ILE A 101 1.04 -3.02 -8.70
N LEU A 102 1.82 -2.11 -8.13
CA LEU A 102 3.16 -1.78 -8.55
C LEU A 102 4.17 -2.28 -7.52
N SER A 103 5.33 -2.77 -7.95
CA SER A 103 6.47 -2.91 -7.04
C SER A 103 7.12 -1.54 -6.88
N ALA A 104 7.41 -1.16 -5.63
CA ALA A 104 8.25 -0.01 -5.33
C ALA A 104 9.71 -0.26 -5.72
#